data_AF-A0A349AM37-F1
#
_entry.id   AF-A0A349AM37-F1
#
_cell.length_a   1.000
_cell.length_b   1.000
_cell.length_c   1.000
_cell.angle_alpha   90.00
_cell.angle_beta   90.00
_cell.angle_gamma   90.00
#
_symmetry.space_group_name_H-M   'P 1'
#
loop_
_entity.id
_entity.type
_entity.pdbx_description
1 polymer ?
#
loop_
_entity_poly.entity_id
_entity_poly.type
_entity_poly.pdbx_seq_one_letter_code
_entity_poly.pdbx_strand_id
1 'polypeptide(L)'
;MKTWFKRFYKTECSRTREQLTSYLDGELGAKELQELELHLKSCRTCREEYDSLRQTIGLLRQMPEVSSERTFRIDEKNVTTKPGDRKLLILYRAVAGVAIILALVCIGDFG
;
A
#
# COMPACT_ATOMS: atom_id res chain seq x y z
N MET A 1 -22.87 -19.07 -17.91
CA MET A 1 -22.74 -17.61 -17.68
C MET A 1 -22.78 -17.15 -16.22
N LYS A 2 -22.70 -18.03 -15.18
CA LYS A 2 -22.74 -17.61 -13.75
C LYS A 2 -21.37 -17.60 -13.04
N THR A 3 -20.37 -18.22 -13.66
CA THR A 3 -19.03 -18.41 -13.05
C THR A 3 -18.18 -17.14 -13.06
N TRP A 4 -18.42 -16.23 -14.00
CA TRP A 4 -17.66 -14.99 -14.14
C TRP A 4 -18.00 -13.96 -13.05
N PHE A 5 -19.30 -13.72 -12.80
CA PHE A 5 -19.75 -12.87 -11.68
C PHE A 5 -19.29 -13.41 -10.32
N LYS A 6 -19.23 -14.75 -10.17
CA LYS A 6 -18.73 -15.36 -8.94
C LYS A 6 -17.25 -15.05 -8.66
N ARG A 7 -16.44 -14.99 -9.72
CA ARG A 7 -15.02 -14.67 -9.62
C ARG A 7 -14.83 -13.18 -9.33
N PHE A 8 -15.62 -12.33 -9.98
CA PHE A 8 -15.54 -10.88 -9.87
C PHE A 8 -15.92 -10.37 -8.48
N TYR A 9 -17.03 -10.85 -7.88
CA TYR A 9 -17.37 -10.43 -6.51
C TYR A 9 -16.28 -10.85 -5.51
N LYS A 10 -15.60 -11.98 -5.74
CA LYS A 10 -14.59 -12.49 -4.82
C LYS A 10 -13.35 -11.59 -4.79
N THR A 11 -12.94 -11.06 -5.95
CA THR A 11 -11.79 -10.13 -6.03
C THR A 11 -12.14 -8.78 -5.39
N GLU A 12 -13.34 -8.27 -5.64
CA GLU A 12 -13.81 -7.01 -5.04
C GLU A 12 -13.96 -7.11 -3.52
N CYS A 13 -14.48 -8.24 -3.00
CA CYS A 13 -14.56 -8.48 -1.56
C CYS A 13 -13.17 -8.54 -0.91
N SER A 14 -12.19 -9.15 -1.59
CA SER A 14 -10.79 -9.21 -1.09
C SER A 14 -10.20 -7.81 -0.99
N ARG A 15 -10.33 -7.01 -2.05
CA ARG A 15 -9.87 -5.62 -2.08
C ARG A 15 -10.55 -4.78 -1.01
N THR A 16 -11.86 -4.92 -0.86
CA THR A 16 -12.64 -4.21 0.18
C THR A 16 -12.12 -4.57 1.56
N ARG A 17 -11.91 -5.87 1.85
CA ARG A 17 -11.39 -6.34 3.14
C ARG A 17 -10.02 -5.74 3.46
N GLU A 18 -9.13 -5.63 2.49
CA GLU A 18 -7.83 -4.98 2.65
C GLU A 18 -7.95 -3.48 2.95
N GLN A 19 -8.95 -2.81 2.38
CA GLN A 19 -9.20 -1.38 2.58
C GLN A 19 -9.93 -1.05 3.90
N LEU A 20 -10.52 -2.03 4.60
CA LEU A 20 -11.31 -1.77 5.82
C LEU A 20 -10.49 -1.12 6.94
N THR A 21 -9.24 -1.54 7.13
CA THR A 21 -8.37 -0.96 8.17
C THR A 21 -8.05 0.50 7.84
N SER A 22 -7.57 0.79 6.62
CA SER A 22 -7.32 2.17 6.18
C SER A 22 -8.59 3.04 6.20
N TYR A 23 -9.77 2.46 5.96
CA TYR A 23 -11.05 3.15 6.11
C TYR A 23 -11.33 3.52 7.56
N LEU A 24 -11.11 2.60 8.51
CA LEU A 24 -11.28 2.83 9.95
C LEU A 24 -10.31 3.88 10.49
N ASP A 25 -9.11 3.95 9.91
CA ASP A 25 -8.07 4.92 10.26
C ASP A 25 -8.23 6.27 9.52
N GLY A 26 -9.18 6.37 8.58
CA GLY A 26 -9.45 7.60 7.82
C GLY A 26 -8.42 7.92 6.74
N GLU A 27 -7.67 6.92 6.28
CA GLU A 27 -6.55 7.07 5.33
C GLU A 27 -6.94 6.86 3.87
N LEU A 28 -8.21 6.54 3.58
CA LEU A 28 -8.69 6.38 2.20
C LEU A 28 -8.95 7.71 1.51
N GLY A 29 -8.57 7.78 0.22
CA GLY A 29 -8.94 8.92 -0.63
C GLY A 29 -10.45 8.95 -0.93
N ALA A 30 -10.97 10.11 -1.31
CA ALA A 30 -12.41 10.32 -1.55
C ALA A 30 -13.05 9.32 -2.54
N LYS A 31 -12.31 8.96 -3.61
CA LYS A 31 -12.77 7.98 -4.60
C LYS A 31 -12.87 6.57 -4.01
N GLU A 32 -11.84 6.15 -3.29
CA GLU A 32 -11.77 4.81 -2.68
C GLU A 32 -12.81 4.65 -1.59
N LEU A 33 -13.03 5.70 -0.80
CA LEU A 33 -14.09 5.77 0.21
C LEU A 33 -15.47 5.57 -0.43
N GLN A 34 -15.77 6.25 -1.53
CA GLN A 34 -17.03 6.10 -2.24
C GLN A 34 -17.21 4.68 -2.81
N GLU A 35 -16.18 4.12 -3.44
CA GLU A 35 -16.21 2.73 -3.97
C GLU A 35 -16.46 1.71 -2.85
N LEU A 36 -15.78 1.86 -1.72
CA LEU A 36 -15.91 0.99 -0.56
C LEU A 36 -17.30 1.09 0.07
N GLU A 37 -17.85 2.29 0.27
CA GLU A 37 -19.20 2.47 0.80
C GLU A 37 -20.28 1.84 -0.10
N LEU A 38 -20.13 1.96 -1.42
CA LEU A 38 -21.02 1.31 -2.38
C LEU A 38 -20.92 -0.22 -2.27
N HIS A 39 -19.71 -0.75 -2.12
CA HIS A 39 -19.52 -2.18 -1.91
C HIS A 39 -20.16 -2.66 -0.60
N LEU A 40 -19.93 -1.96 0.52
CA LEU A 40 -20.52 -2.30 1.81
C LEU A 40 -22.06 -2.28 1.77
N LYS A 41 -22.66 -1.38 0.98
CA LYS A 41 -24.13 -1.33 0.75
C LYS A 41 -24.67 -2.56 0.02
N SER A 42 -23.88 -3.19 -0.85
CA SER A 42 -24.31 -4.32 -1.69
C SER A 42 -23.83 -5.69 -1.20
N CYS A 43 -22.75 -5.75 -0.42
CA CYS A 43 -22.14 -6.99 0.07
C CYS A 43 -22.35 -7.17 1.57
N ARG A 44 -23.16 -8.16 1.95
CA ARG A 44 -23.43 -8.50 3.36
C ARG A 44 -22.16 -8.99 4.08
N THR A 45 -21.36 -9.84 3.45
CA THR A 45 -20.17 -10.44 4.06
C THR A 45 -19.13 -9.38 4.46
N CYS A 46 -18.82 -8.44 3.56
CA CYS A 46 -17.88 -7.36 3.88
C CYS A 46 -18.43 -6.41 4.96
N ARG A 47 -19.76 -6.25 5.06
CA ARG A 47 -20.39 -5.47 6.13
C ARG A 47 -20.24 -6.13 7.49
N GLU A 48 -20.48 -7.43 7.58
CA GLU A 48 -20.30 -8.21 8.82
C GLU A 48 -18.85 -8.13 9.33
N GLU A 49 -17.88 -8.14 8.42
CA GLU A 49 -16.46 -7.96 8.77
C GLU A 49 -16.13 -6.56 9.27
N TYR A 50 -16.65 -5.53 8.60
CA TYR A 50 -16.50 -4.15 9.03
C TYR A 50 -17.08 -3.94 10.44
N ASP A 51 -18.27 -4.47 10.71
CA ASP A 51 -18.92 -4.38 12.02
C ASP A 51 -18.09 -5.10 13.10
N SER A 52 -17.52 -6.27 12.79
CA SER A 52 -16.63 -7.02 13.70
C SER A 52 -15.37 -6.24 14.08
N LEU A 53 -14.72 -5.61 13.09
CA LEU A 53 -13.56 -4.73 13.34
C LEU A 53 -13.95 -3.53 14.20
N ARG A 54 -15.08 -2.89 13.89
CA ARG A 54 -15.61 -1.74 14.65
C ARG A 54 -15.92 -2.11 16.11
N GLN A 55 -16.48 -3.29 16.35
CA GLN A 55 -16.71 -3.81 17.70
C GLN A 55 -15.40 -4.01 18.46
N THR A 56 -14.40 -4.59 17.80
CA THR A 56 -13.06 -4.79 18.39
C THR A 56 -12.44 -3.46 18.82
N ILE A 57 -12.48 -2.45 17.95
CA ILE A 57 -12.03 -1.08 18.29
C ILE A 57 -12.83 -0.51 19.45
N GLY A 58 -14.16 -0.72 19.46
CA GLY A 58 -15.03 -0.29 20.56
C GLY A 58 -14.62 -0.89 21.91
N LEU A 59 -14.27 -2.18 21.95
CA LEU A 59 -13.77 -2.86 23.15
C LEU A 59 -12.42 -2.31 23.59
N LEU A 60 -11.49 -2.11 22.65
CA LEU A 60 -10.17 -1.54 22.96
C LEU A 60 -10.27 -0.13 23.53
N ARG A 61 -11.21 0.69 23.04
CA ARG A 61 -11.45 2.05 23.56
C ARG A 61 -12.02 2.09 24.97
N GLN A 62 -12.61 0.99 25.46
CA GLN A 62 -13.12 0.90 26.84
C GLN A 62 -12.01 0.54 27.83
N MET A 63 -10.83 0.14 27.36
CA MET A 63 -9.71 -0.15 28.25
C MET A 63 -9.25 1.14 28.95
N PRO A 64 -8.85 1.04 30.23
CA PRO A 64 -8.31 2.19 30.94
C PRO A 64 -7.10 2.74 30.19
N GLU A 65 -7.07 4.05 30.02
CA GLU A 65 -5.94 4.74 29.40
C GLU A 65 -4.72 4.60 30.31
N VAL A 66 -3.76 3.79 29.88
CA VAL A 66 -2.50 3.64 30.60
C VAL A 66 -1.62 4.82 30.22
N SER A 67 -1.51 5.81 31.11
CA SER A 67 -0.53 6.88 30.97
C SER A 67 0.85 6.26 30.99
N SER A 68 1.46 6.07 29.81
CA SER A 68 2.82 5.57 29.76
C SER A 68 3.76 6.64 30.29
N GLU A 69 4.25 6.50 31.53
CA GLU A 69 5.41 7.24 32.04
C GLU A 69 6.72 6.87 31.33
N ARG A 70 6.62 6.18 30.19
CA ARG A 70 7.78 5.80 29.40
C ARG A 70 8.14 6.98 28.52
N THR A 71 9.20 7.66 28.92
CA THR A 71 10.02 8.53 28.08
C THR A 71 10.46 7.72 26.86
N PHE A 72 9.59 7.62 25.85
CA PHE A 72 9.92 6.99 24.58
C PHE A 72 10.84 7.96 23.83
N ARG A 73 12.09 8.05 24.30
CA ARG A 73 13.12 8.85 23.64
C ARG A 73 13.56 8.05 22.42
N ILE A 74 13.01 8.42 21.27
CA ILE A 74 13.68 8.16 20.00
C ILE A 74 15.00 8.94 20.08
N ASP A 75 16.10 8.23 20.32
CA ASP A 75 17.43 8.82 20.28
C ASP A 75 17.76 9.06 18.81
N GLU A 76 17.84 10.32 18.40
CA GLU A 76 18.05 10.74 17.01
C GLU A 76 19.30 10.09 16.40
N LYS A 77 20.27 9.71 17.23
CA LYS A 77 21.48 8.96 16.82
C LYS A 77 21.20 7.58 16.21
N ASN A 78 20.00 7.02 16.42
CA ASN A 78 19.58 5.72 15.87
C ASN A 78 18.71 5.83 14.60
N VAL A 79 18.43 7.03 14.10
CA VAL A 79 17.72 7.21 12.84
C VAL A 79 18.73 7.01 11.70
N THR A 80 18.81 5.79 11.17
CA THR A 80 19.57 5.54 9.93
C THR A 80 18.73 5.98 8.74
N THR A 81 18.95 7.20 8.25
CA THR A 81 18.46 7.59 6.94
C THR A 81 19.22 6.78 5.91
N LYS A 82 18.58 5.81 5.25
CA LYS A 82 19.21 5.03 4.18
C LYS A 82 19.48 6.00 3.02
N PRO A 83 20.74 6.41 2.75
CA PRO A 83 21.00 7.26 1.60
C PRO A 83 20.75 6.40 0.36
N GLY A 84 19.90 6.87 -0.55
CA GLY A 84 19.66 6.17 -1.82
C GLY A 84 20.99 5.85 -2.50
N ASP A 85 21.17 4.60 -2.95
CA ASP A 85 22.43 4.04 -3.43
C ASP A 85 22.88 4.71 -4.75
N ARG A 86 23.46 5.92 -4.62
CA ARG A 86 24.00 6.74 -5.73
C ARG A 86 24.97 5.95 -6.61
N LYS A 87 25.65 4.95 -6.04
CA LYS A 87 26.57 4.06 -6.77
C LYS A 87 25.85 3.25 -7.86
N LEU A 88 24.63 2.79 -7.62
CA LEU A 88 23.83 2.04 -8.60
C LEU A 88 23.44 2.94 -9.77
N LEU A 89 23.07 4.19 -9.49
CA LEU A 89 22.74 5.18 -10.51
C LEU A 89 23.96 5.55 -11.38
N ILE A 90 25.14 5.71 -10.78
CA ILE A 90 26.38 5.99 -11.52
C ILE A 90 26.78 4.80 -12.40
N LEU A 91 26.70 3.58 -11.88
CA LEU A 91 26.99 2.36 -12.64
C LEU A 91 26.03 2.21 -13.83
N TYR A 92 24.72 2.39 -13.60
CA TYR A 92 23.71 2.33 -14.64
C TYR A 92 23.95 3.35 -15.76
N ARG A 93 24.32 4.59 -15.40
CA ARG A 93 24.67 5.63 -16.37
C ARG A 93 25.90 5.29 -17.21
N ALA A 94 26.93 4.70 -16.60
CA ALA A 94 28.12 4.25 -17.32
C ALA A 94 27.79 3.14 -18.32
N VAL A 95 27.03 2.13 -17.90
CA VAL A 95 26.59 1.02 -18.78
C VAL A 95 25.74 1.53 -19.94
N ALA A 96 24.78 2.43 -19.67
CA ALA A 96 23.94 3.02 -20.71
C ALA A 96 24.76 3.82 -21.73
N GLY A 97 25.77 4.59 -21.29
CA GLY A 97 26.67 5.32 -22.17
C GLY A 97 27.45 4.40 -23.12
N VAL A 98 28.00 3.29 -22.61
CA VAL A 98 28.71 2.31 -23.42
C VAL A 98 27.78 1.66 -24.45
N ALA A 99 26.56 1.28 -24.05
CA ALA A 99 25.58 0.70 -24.97
C ALA A 99 25.19 1.65 -26.11
N ILE A 100 25.03 2.95 -25.82
CA ILE A 100 24.75 3.97 -26.84
C ILE A 100 25.93 4.11 -27.81
N ILE A 101 27.16 4.15 -27.31
CA ILE A 101 28.36 4.24 -28.16
C ILE A 101 28.47 3.02 -29.08
N LEU A 102 28.27 1.81 -28.54
CA LEU A 102 28.27 0.58 -29.34
C LEU A 102 27.17 0.59 -30.40
N ALA A 103 25.96 1.03 -30.06
CA ALA A 103 24.88 1.14 -31.04
C ALA A 103 25.22 2.11 -32.17
N LEU A 104 25.83 3.26 -31.87
CA LEU A 104 26.27 4.22 -32.88
C LEU A 104 27.37 3.64 -33.79
N VAL A 105 28.32 2.88 -33.24
CA VAL A 105 29.34 2.18 -34.02
C VAL A 105 28.70 1.13 -34.93
N CYS A 106 27.79 0.30 -34.41
CA CYS A 106 27.09 -0.71 -35.20
C CYS A 106 26.20 -0.13 -36.30
N ILE A 107 25.57 1.04 -36.07
CA ILE A 107 24.78 1.74 -37.09
C ILE A 107 25.69 2.33 -38.18
N GLY A 108 26.88 2.82 -37.81
CA GLY A 108 27.85 3.37 -38.75
C GLY A 108 28.57 2.33 -39.62
N ASP A 109 28.80 1.13 -39.11
CA ASP A 109 29.46 0.02 -39.83
C ASP A 109 28.54 -0.66 -40.87
N PHE A 110 27.23 -0.42 -40.79
CA PHE A 110 26.21 -0.97 -41.70
C PHE A 110 25.79 -0.01 -42.82
N GLY A 111 26.49 1.11 -42.99
CA GLY A 111 26.23 2.15 -44.01
C GLY A 111 27.18 2.14 -45.19
#